data_AF-A0A0D6JHQ3-F1
#
_entry.id   AF-A0A0D6JHQ3-F1
#
_cell.length_a   1.000
_cell.length_b   1.000
_cell.length_c   1.000
_cell.angle_alpha   90.00
_cell.angle_beta   90.00
_cell.angle_gamma   90.00
#
_symmetry.space_group_name_H-M   'P 1'
#
loop_
_entity.id
_entity.type
_entity.pdbx_description
1 polymer ?
#
loop_
_entity_poly.entity_id
_entity_poly.type
_entity_poly.pdbx_seq_one_letter_code
_entity_poly.pdbx_strand_id
1 'polypeptide(L)' 'MKAPSRSLVSIDDVGVAVAFLAMDGAKLITGDTLYVDGGYHIMD' A
#
# COMPACT_ATOMS: atom_id res chain seq x y z
N MET A 1 -15.80 -10.09 3.00
CA MET A 1 -14.56 -10.66 3.57
C MET A 1 -13.82 -9.56 4.32
N LYS A 2 -13.19 -9.86 5.45
CA LYS A 2 -12.39 -8.87 6.20
C LYS A 2 -10.95 -8.96 5.69
N ALA A 3 -10.36 -7.84 5.27
CA ALA A 3 -8.92 -7.77 5.05
C ALA A 3 -8.19 -8.07 6.38
N PRO A 4 -6.95 -8.58 6.36
CA PRO A 4 -6.13 -8.84 7.55
C PRO A 4 -6.03 -7.66 8.52
N SER A 5 -6.00 -6.43 7.98
CA SER A 5 -6.03 -5.19 8.77
C SER A 5 -7.34 -4.99 9.57
N ARG A 6 -8.38 -5.80 9.29
CA ARG A 6 -9.74 -5.72 9.84
C ARG A 6 -10.42 -4.37 9.61
N SER A 7 -9.88 -3.54 8.72
CA SER A 7 -10.39 -2.23 8.32
C SER A 7 -10.42 -2.12 6.79
N LEU A 8 -11.36 -1.34 6.28
CA LEU A 8 -11.33 -0.92 4.89
C LEU A 8 -10.19 0.09 4.72
N VAL A 9 -9.42 -0.06 3.64
CA VAL A 9 -8.47 0.95 3.19
C VAL A 9 -9.23 2.15 2.65
N SER A 10 -8.71 3.34 2.92
CA SER A 10 -9.20 4.61 2.41
C SER A 10 -8.27 5.18 1.33
N ILE A 11 -8.72 6.22 0.63
CA ILE A 11 -7.87 6.93 -0.34
C ILE A 11 -6.67 7.62 0.34
N ASP A 12 -6.81 7.99 1.62
CA ASP A 12 -5.73 8.64 2.37
C ASP A 12 -4.55 7.67 2.61
N ASP A 13 -4.83 6.39 2.84
CA ASP A 13 -3.80 5.35 3.00
C ASP A 13 -2.96 5.18 1.72
N VAL A 14 -3.62 5.24 0.56
CA VAL A 14 -2.94 5.24 -0.74
C VAL A 14 -2.07 6.50 -0.87
N GLY A 15 -2.60 7.65 -0.47
CA GLY A 15 -1.86 8.92 -0.46
C GLY A 15 -0.58 8.86 0.38
N VAL A 16 -0.63 8.25 1.57
CA VAL A 16 0.55 8.06 2.43
C VAL A 16 1.59 7.16 1.76
N ALA A 17 1.18 6.05 1.15
CA ALA A 17 2.10 5.17 0.43
C ALA A 17 2.78 5.86 -0.76
N VAL A 18 2.03 6.67 -1.51
CA VAL A 18 2.56 7.48 -2.62
C VAL A 18 3.54 8.54 -2.09
N ALA A 19 3.19 9.23 -1.00
CA ALA A 19 4.07 10.22 -0.39
C ALA A 19 5.39 9.59 0.06
N PHE A 20 5.37 8.38 0.61
CA PHE A 20 6.58 7.61 0.92
C PHE A 20 7.41 7.32 -0.33
N LEU A 21 6.79 6.81 -1.41
CA LEU A 21 7.50 6.52 -2.66
C LEU A 21 8.10 7.76 -3.33
N ALA A 22 7.57 8.95 -3.04
CA ALA A 22 8.09 10.23 -3.51
C ALA A 22 9.31 10.74 -2.70
N MET A 23 9.68 10.10 -1.59
CA MET A 23 10.83 10.50 -0.77
C MET A 23 12.15 10.01 -1.37
N ASP A 24 13.24 10.74 -1.13
CA ASP A 24 14.59 10.36 -1.58
C ASP A 24 15.03 8.95 -1.11
N GLY A 25 14.51 8.51 0.04
CA GLY A 25 14.78 7.17 0.57
C GLY A 25 14.24 6.03 -0.31
N ALA A 26 13.22 6.30 -1.12
CA ALA A 26 12.59 5.33 -2.02
C ALA A 26 13.25 5.30 -3.42
N LYS A 27 14.32 6.05 -3.67
CA LYS A 27 14.94 6.22 -5.02
C LYS A 27 15.37 4.93 -5.73
N LEU A 28 15.53 3.83 -5.00
CA LEU A 28 15.89 2.51 -5.56
C LEU A 28 14.70 1.55 -5.70
N ILE A 29 13.50 1.97 -5.30
CA ILE A 29 12.27 1.20 -5.41
C ILE A 29 11.66 1.53 -6.78
N THR A 30 11.69 0.58 -7.71
CA THR A 30 11.19 0.76 -9.07
C THR A 30 10.82 -0.58 -9.70
N GLY A 31 9.88 -0.57 -10.66
CA GLY A 31 9.43 -1.78 -11.36
C GLY A 31 8.49 -2.69 -10.56
N ASP A 32 8.17 -2.32 -9.32
CA ASP A 32 7.31 -3.10 -8.43
C ASP A 32 5.85 -2.65 -8.44
N THR A 33 4.95 -3.58 -8.11
CA THR A 33 3.56 -3.30 -7.78
C THR A 33 3.38 -3.31 -6.27
N LEU A 34 3.15 -2.14 -5.67
CA LEU A 34 2.87 -1.99 -4.25
C LEU A 34 1.36 -2.09 -3.99
N TYR A 35 0.94 -3.07 -3.20
CA TYR A 35 -0.46 -3.25 -2.83
C TYR A 35 -0.80 -2.48 -1.55
N VAL A 36 -1.87 -1.69 -1.62
CA VAL A 36 -2.45 -0.96 -0.48
C VAL A 36 -3.92 -1.33 -0.38
N ASP A 37 -4.20 -2.50 0.18
CA ASP A 37 -5.54 -3.10 0.19
C ASP A 37 -5.91 -3.76 1.52
N GLY A 38 -5.12 -3.50 2.58
CA GLY A 38 -5.33 -4.06 3.90
C GLY A 38 -4.89 -5.52 4.04
N GLY A 39 -4.16 -6.06 3.05
CA GLY A 39 -3.69 -7.44 3.01
C GLY A 39 -4.63 -8.38 2.25
N TYR A 40 -5.50 -7.85 1.39
CA TYR A 40 -6.44 -8.66 0.63
C TYR A 40 -5.72 -9.47 -0.46
N HIS A 41 -4.72 -8.91 -1.13
CA HIS A 41 -3.97 -9.57 -2.20
C HIS A 41 -3.21 -10.85 -1.80
N ILE A 42 -3.00 -11.10 -0.50
CA ILE A 42 -2.33 -12.30 0.03
C ILE A 42 -3.30 -13.29 0.68
N MET A 43 -4.57 -12.91 0.80
CA MET A 43 -5.64 -13.75 1.33
C MET A 43 -6.34 -14.38 0.13
N ASP A 44 -5.76 -15.48 -0.34
CA ASP A 44 -6.49 -16.49 -1.10
C ASP A 44 -7.34 -17.33 -0.13
#